data_AF-A0A844MFC2-F1
#
_entry.id   AF-A0A844MFC2-F1
#
_cell.length_a   1.000
_cell.length_b   1.000
_cell.length_c   1.000
_cell.angle_alpha   90.00
_cell.angle_beta   90.00
_cell.angle_gamma   90.00
#
_symmetry.space_group_name_H-M   'P 1'
#
loop_
_entity.id
_entity.type
_entity.pdbx_description
1 polymer ?
#
loop_
_entity_poly.entity_id
_entity_poly.type
_entity_poly.pdbx_seq_one_letter_code
_entity_poly.pdbx_strand_id
1 'polypeptide(L)' 'MKQITLAELPETVQNFINQAQKTGETLTVVQNGVPSAIIFPIQKKSLLATLSTLEPLDEDFADVDEGLLPLDDIEL' A
#
# COMPACT_ATOMS: atom_id res chain seq x y z
N MET A 1 10.27 -11.62 13.86
CA MET A 1 10.63 -11.76 12.44
C MET A 1 12.03 -11.21 12.23
N LYS A 2 12.86 -11.83 11.39
CA LYS A 2 14.20 -11.31 11.08
C LYS A 2 14.07 -10.21 10.01
N GLN A 3 14.59 -9.02 10.30
CA GLN A 3 14.67 -7.93 9.34
C GLN A 3 16.11 -7.80 8.84
N ILE A 4 16.27 -7.49 7.55
CA ILE A 4 17.55 -7.16 6.93
C ILE A 4 17.37 -5.87 6.13
N THR A 5 18.43 -5.09 6.02
CA THR A 5 18.47 -3.83 5.28
C THR A 5 18.80 -4.08 3.80
N LEU A 6 18.42 -3.13 2.93
CA LEU A 6 18.71 -3.22 1.50
C LEU A 6 20.22 -3.30 1.22
N ALA A 7 21.04 -2.62 2.03
CA ALA A 7 22.49 -2.60 1.90
C ALA A 7 23.16 -3.95 2.21
N GLU A 8 22.47 -4.84 2.93
CA GLU A 8 22.95 -6.21 3.20
C GLU A 8 22.70 -7.16 2.02
N LEU A 9 21.96 -6.73 0.99
CA LEU A 9 21.70 -7.53 -0.20
C LEU A 9 22.80 -7.36 -1.26
N PRO A 10 23.03 -8.36 -2.12
CA PRO A 10 23.91 -8.21 -3.28
C PRO A 10 23.46 -7.05 -4.19
N GLU A 11 24.41 -6.30 -4.78
CA GLU A 11 24.11 -5.14 -5.64
C GLU A 11 23.09 -5.44 -6.73
N THR A 12 23.17 -6.61 -7.36
CA THR A 12 22.23 -7.02 -8.40
C THR A 12 20.78 -7.04 -7.88
N VAL A 13 20.57 -7.53 -6.66
CA VAL A 13 19.24 -7.59 -6.03
C VAL A 13 18.78 -6.17 -5.64
N GLN A 14 19.70 -5.34 -5.13
CA GLN A 14 19.41 -3.93 -4.86
C GLN A 14 18.94 -3.20 -6.11
N ASN A 15 19.61 -3.43 -7.25
CA ASN A 15 19.26 -2.82 -8.53
C ASN A 15 17.86 -3.23 -9.01
N PHE A 16 17.49 -4.51 -8.88
CA PHE A 16 16.13 -4.95 -9.22
C PHE A 16 15.06 -4.33 -8.32
N ILE A 17 15.33 -4.21 -7.02
CA ILE A 17 14.43 -3.56 -6.07
C ILE A 17 14.27 -2.07 -6.42
N ASN A 18 15.37 -1.37 -6.69
CA ASN A 18 15.36 0.05 -7.08
C ASN A 18 14.61 0.26 -8.41
N GLN A 19 14.79 -0.63 -9.38
CA GLN A 19 14.06 -0.61 -10.65
C GLN A 19 12.55 -0.79 -10.42
N ALA A 20 12.15 -1.80 -9.66
CA ALA A 20 10.74 -2.05 -9.34
C ALA A 20 10.12 -0.85 -8.61
N GLN A 21 10.83 -0.25 -7.64
CA GLN A 21 10.35 0.93 -6.93
C GLN A 21 10.18 2.16 -7.84
N LYS A 22 11.12 2.37 -8.77
CA LYS A 22 11.09 3.51 -9.69
C LYS A 22 9.96 3.38 -10.73
N THR A 23 9.75 2.17 -11.24
CA THR A 23 8.75 1.89 -12.28
C THR A 23 7.35 1.66 -11.69
N GLY A 24 7.28 1.21 -10.44
CA GLY A 24 6.05 0.73 -9.82
C GLY A 24 5.60 -0.64 -10.32
N GLU A 25 6.36 -1.28 -11.21
CA GLU A 25 6.03 -2.57 -11.81
C GLU A 25 6.57 -3.74 -10.98
N THR A 26 5.83 -4.86 -11.03
CA THR A 26 6.24 -6.11 -10.37
C THR A 26 7.22 -6.85 -11.26
N LEU A 27 8.35 -7.28 -10.69
CA LEU A 27 9.32 -8.13 -11.39
C LEU A 27 9.12 -9.59 -10.95
N THR A 28 9.03 -10.50 -11.92
CA THR A 28 8.99 -11.95 -11.68
C THR A 28 10.33 -12.57 -12.06
N VAL A 29 11.00 -13.18 -11.10
CA VAL A 29 12.23 -13.94 -11.33
C VAL A 29 11.84 -15.36 -11.71
N VAL A 30 12.25 -15.78 -12.91
CA VAL A 30 11.93 -17.10 -13.46
C VAL A 30 13.19 -17.95 -13.50
N GLN A 31 13.09 -19.19 -13.01
CA GLN A 31 14.14 -20.20 -13.08
C GLN A 31 13.61 -21.42 -13.84
N ASN A 32 14.29 -21.81 -14.91
CA ASN A 32 13.89 -22.95 -15.76
C ASN A 32 12.43 -22.88 -16.25
N GLY A 33 11.94 -21.67 -16.56
CA GLY A 33 10.56 -21.44 -17.00
C GLY A 33 9.53 -21.41 -15.88
N VAL A 34 9.93 -21.58 -14.62
CA VAL A 34 9.04 -21.55 -13.45
C VAL A 34 9.30 -20.29 -12.61
N PRO A 35 8.26 -19.55 -12.19
CA PRO A 35 8.41 -18.44 -11.25
C PRO A 35 9.05 -18.92 -9.94
N SER A 36 10.18 -18.31 -9.58
CA SER A 36 10.94 -18.64 -8.37
C SER A 36 10.89 -17.54 -7.32
N ALA A 37 10.69 -16.29 -7.71
CA ALA A 37 10.52 -15.16 -6.80
C ALA A 37 9.75 -14.02 -7.45
N ILE A 38 9.15 -13.18 -6.61
CA ILE A 38 8.46 -11.94 -7.03
C ILE A 38 9.05 -10.79 -6.23
N ILE A 39 9.40 -9.72 -6.93
CA ILE A 39 9.78 -8.43 -6.32
C ILE A 39 8.60 -7.49 -6.54
N PHE A 40 7.82 -7.28 -5.49
CA PHE A 40 6.68 -6.38 -5.51
C PHE A 40 7.09 -5.03 -4.90
N PRO A 41 7.05 -3.93 -5.68
CA PRO A 41 7.38 -2.61 -5.14
C PRO A 41 6.30 -2.17 -4.16
N ILE A 42 6.70 -1.88 -2.93
CA ILE A 42 5.77 -1.33 -1.94
C ILE A 42 5.57 0.15 -2.28
N GLN A 43 4.49 0.43 -3.00
CA GLN A 43 4.04 1.80 -3.24
C GLN A 43 3.21 2.25 -2.04
N LYS A 44 3.76 3.16 -1.22
CA LYS A 44 2.92 3.94 -0.30
C LYS A 44 2.08 4.88 -1.15
N LYS A 45 0.87 4.45 -1.50
CA LYS A 45 -0.12 5.37 -2.05
C LYS A 45 -0.45 6.37 -0.95
N SER A 46 -0.31 7.66 -1.25
CA SER A 46 -0.84 8.70 -0.37
C SER A 46 -2.34 8.49 -0.25
N LEU A 47 -2.88 8.59 0.97
CA LEU A 47 -4.33 8.56 1.18
C LEU A 47 -5.00 9.58 0.26
N LEU A 48 -4.45 10.80 0.18
CA LEU A 48 -4.91 11.85 -0.71
C LEU A 48 -4.88 11.42 -2.19
N ALA A 49 -3.78 10.81 -2.65
CA ALA A 49 -3.67 10.34 -4.02
C ALA A 49 -4.71 9.24 -4.33
N THR A 50 -5.03 8.40 -3.35
CA THR A 50 -6.07 7.37 -3.50
C THR A 50 -7.46 8.00 -3.56
N LEU A 51 -7.77 8.91 -2.63
CA LEU A 51 -9.05 9.62 -2.60
C LEU A 51 -9.26 10.47 -3.87
N SER A 52 -8.19 11.03 -4.45
CA SER A 52 -8.28 11.79 -5.70
C SER A 52 -8.64 10.95 -6.94
N THR A 53 -8.58 9.62 -6.84
CA THR A 53 -9.00 8.71 -7.93
C THR A 53 -10.46 8.30 -7.84
N LEU A 54 -11.15 8.65 -6.75
CA LEU A 54 -12.55 8.30 -6.57
C LEU A 54 -13.43 9.29 -7.32
N GLU A 55 -14.48 8.76 -7.97
CA GLU A 55 -15.53 9.59 -8.54
C GLU A 55 -16.28 10.32 -7.41
N PRO A 56 -16.83 11.53 -7.67
CA PRO A 56 -17.71 12.19 -6.72
C PRO A 56 -18.86 11.25 -6.32
N LEU A 57 -19.17 11.22 -5.03
CA LEU A 57 -20.35 10.52 -4.54
C LEU A 57 -21.57 11.41 -4.79
N ASP A 58 -22.56 10.89 -5.50
CA ASP A 58 -23.84 11.56 -5.75
C ASP A 58 -24.80 11.45 -4.54
N GLU A 59 -24.47 10.58 -3.59
CA GLU A 59 -25.23 10.36 -2.36
C GLU A 59 -24.70 11.21 -1.21
N ASP A 60 -25.62 11.82 -0.46
CA ASP A 60 -25.30 12.45 0.80
C ASP A 60 -24.89 11.38 1.82
N PHE A 61 -23.87 11.68 2.62
CA PHE A 61 -23.52 10.83 3.75
C PHE A 61 -24.68 10.84 4.76
N ALA A 62 -25.09 9.65 5.20
CA ALA A 62 -26.06 9.54 6.27
C ALA A 62 -25.54 10.22 7.55
N ASP A 63 -26.45 10.83 8.30
CA ASP A 63 -26.13 11.38 9.61
C ASP A 63 -25.92 10.22 10.60
N VAL A 64 -24.65 9.87 10.81
CA VAL A 64 -24.28 8.78 11.73
C VAL A 64 -24.51 9.14 13.19
N ASP A 65 -24.69 10.43 13.48
CA ASP A 65 -24.93 10.95 14.82
C ASP A 65 -26.44 11.07 15.13
N GLU A 66 -27.32 10.74 14.16
CA GLU A 66 -28.76 10.81 14.33
C GLU A 66 -29.22 9.91 15.50
N GLY A 67 -29.77 10.55 16.54
CA GLY A 67 -30.26 9.87 17.73
C GLY A 67 -29.19 9.44 18.73
N LEU A 68 -27.91 9.75 18.48
CA LEU A 68 -26.84 9.56 19.46
C LEU A 68 -26.90 10.64 20.55
N LEU A 69 -26.56 10.23 21.78
CA LEU A 69 -26.38 11.17 22.87
C LEU A 69 -25.10 12.00 22.63
N PRO A 70 -25.07 13.27 23.06
CA PRO A 70 -23.84 14.04 23.12
C PRO A 70 -22.75 13.27 23.86
N LEU A 71 -21.49 13.43 23.44
CA LEU A 71 -20.35 12.73 24.03
C LEU A 71 -20.22 12.93 25.55
N ASP A 72 -20.62 14.11 26.04
CA ASP A 72 -20.60 14.46 27.47
C ASP A 72 -21.63 13.66 28.30
N ASP A 73 -22.63 13.07 27.64
CA ASP A 73 -23.74 12.32 28.25
C ASP A 73 -23.56 10.79 28.12
N ILE A 74 -22.41 10.31 27.64
CA ILE A 74 -22.08 8.88 27.51
C ILE A 74 -21.28 8.41 28.74
N GLU A 75 -21.78 7.43 29.48
CA GLU A 75 -21.00 6.69 30.50
C GLU A 75 -20.34 5.44 29.86
N LEU A 76 -19.02 5.26 30.06
CA LEU A 76 -18.19 4.18 29.49
C LEU A 76 -18.06 2.96 30.39
#